data_AF-A0A1C6ANI2-F1
#
_entry.id   AF-A0A1C6ANI2-F1
#
_cell.length_a   1.000
_cell.length_b   1.000
_cell.length_c   1.000
_cell.angle_alpha   90.00
_cell.angle_beta   90.00
_cell.angle_gamma   90.00
#
_symmetry.space_group_name_H-M   'P 1'
#
loop_
_entity.id
_entity.type
_entity.pdbx_description
1 polymer ?
#
loop_
_entity_poly.entity_id
_entity_poly.type
_entity_poly.pdbx_seq_one_letter_code
_entity_poly.pdbx_strand_id
1 'polypeptide(L)'
;MYNDIKLEKGLYNLAGKSFTQALTEADPDENYADSSLAGLDAFERQLKRFDIKICGSECDKVEKFFVTTESAVLFPEFVKRAITQGMEESILTDIVAVKTRSDCNQYRGYLISESAAYTTKTSEGNSLPETTIKESPNSISLLKYGRLITASYEAVRLQRLDVFAVTLRSIGKKLADAITSSAVSTIKTGATEVDIAGSALAYSDLLNLYSQFTSYNMNTIIASPKNAALILSMTQVQDSISTDEKGNIILPFGTVLIKSAQVNDYTIIGFDRNYALEMVTSSELIMETDKLIDRQLDAFTVSMNLGFKSIISDAAKTLNLDK
;
A
#
# COMPACT_ATOMS: atom_id res chain seq x y z
N MET A 1 26.68 -6.05 24.70
CA MET A 1 25.89 -5.80 25.93
C MET A 1 24.74 -4.91 25.52
N TYR A 2 23.52 -5.11 26.05
CA TYR A 2 22.37 -4.27 25.70
C TYR A 2 22.50 -2.89 26.35
N ASN A 3 22.03 -1.82 25.68
CA ASN A 3 21.79 -0.55 26.35
C ASN A 3 20.51 -0.67 27.20
N ASP A 4 20.63 -0.35 28.49
CA ASP A 4 19.49 -0.28 29.39
C ASP A 4 18.73 1.04 29.17
N ILE A 5 17.79 1.00 28.23
CA ILE A 5 16.89 2.13 27.94
C ILE A 5 15.61 1.96 28.74
N LYS A 6 15.17 3.04 29.36
CA LYS A 6 13.91 3.06 30.10
C LYS A 6 12.74 3.13 29.12
N LEU A 7 11.97 2.04 29.03
CA LEU A 7 10.78 1.99 28.18
C LEU A 7 9.58 2.55 28.94
N GLU A 8 9.04 3.67 28.45
CA GLU A 8 7.88 4.32 29.04
C GLU A 8 6.84 4.67 27.98
N LYS A 9 5.56 4.74 28.39
CA LYS A 9 4.45 5.15 27.50
C LYS A 9 4.67 6.53 26.86
N GLY A 10 5.48 7.39 27.47
CA GLY A 10 5.85 8.69 26.92
C GLY A 10 6.49 8.62 25.53
N LEU A 11 7.14 7.50 25.18
CA LEU A 11 7.74 7.29 23.85
C LEU A 11 6.72 7.35 22.71
N TYR A 12 5.44 7.06 22.96
CA TYR A 12 4.37 7.16 21.95
C TYR A 12 3.84 8.59 21.75
N ASN A 13 4.13 9.51 22.68
CA ASN A 13 3.58 10.87 22.69
C ASN A 13 4.61 11.94 22.30
N LEU A 14 5.75 11.54 21.73
CA LEU A 14 6.77 12.46 21.28
C LEU A 14 6.30 13.17 19.99
N ALA A 15 6.18 14.49 20.06
CA ALA A 15 5.68 15.29 18.95
C ALA A 15 6.53 15.07 17.69
N GLY A 16 5.86 14.68 16.59
CA GLY A 16 6.49 14.51 15.29
C GLY A 16 7.34 13.25 15.12
N LYS A 17 7.37 12.33 16.09
CA LYS A 17 8.17 11.10 16.02
C LYS A 17 7.31 9.85 16.16
N SER A 18 7.61 8.83 15.38
CA SER A 18 7.06 7.49 15.59
C SER A 18 7.75 6.80 16.77
N PHE A 19 7.11 5.79 17.37
CA PHE A 19 7.71 5.01 18.46
C PHE A 19 9.05 4.39 18.05
N THR A 20 9.13 3.82 16.84
CA THR A 20 10.38 3.26 16.31
C THR A 20 11.46 4.35 16.17
N GLN A 21 11.14 5.56 15.69
CA GLN A 21 12.10 6.67 15.62
C GLN A 21 12.61 7.08 17.01
N ALA A 22 11.71 7.24 17.98
CA ALA A 22 12.08 7.55 19.35
C ALA A 22 12.95 6.47 19.99
N LEU A 23 12.66 5.20 19.68
CA LEU A 23 13.42 4.07 20.18
C LEU A 23 14.80 3.97 19.54
N THR A 24 14.93 4.24 18.24
CA THR A 24 16.23 4.29 17.54
C THR A 24 17.10 5.44 18.04
N GLU A 25 16.52 6.59 18.37
CA GLU A 25 17.28 7.70 18.97
C GLU A 25 17.81 7.35 20.37
N ALA A 26 17.01 6.61 21.16
CA ALA A 26 17.42 6.13 22.47
C ALA A 26 18.42 4.95 22.38
N ASP A 27 18.29 4.11 21.33
CA ASP A 27 19.14 2.95 21.05
C ASP A 27 19.81 2.99 19.66
N PRO A 28 20.76 3.91 19.41
CA PRO A 28 21.36 4.04 18.08
C PRO A 28 22.00 2.74 17.57
N ASP A 29 21.83 2.43 16.28
CA ASP A 29 22.38 1.22 15.65
C ASP A 29 23.91 1.19 15.69
N GLU A 30 24.55 2.36 15.63
CA GLU A 30 26.01 2.54 15.64
C GLU A 30 26.68 1.90 16.87
N ASN A 31 25.97 1.85 18.00
CA ASN A 31 26.47 1.24 19.23
C ASN A 31 26.65 -0.28 19.15
N TYR A 32 26.17 -0.92 18.08
CA TYR A 32 26.08 -2.38 17.96
C TYR A 32 26.71 -2.96 16.69
N ALA A 33 27.34 -2.13 15.85
CA ALA A 33 27.91 -2.53 14.56
C ALA A 33 28.86 -3.74 14.65
N ASP A 34 29.66 -3.82 15.71
CA ASP A 34 30.64 -4.91 15.94
C ASP A 34 30.12 -6.00 16.90
N SER A 35 28.80 -6.06 17.13
CA SER A 35 28.19 -6.98 18.10
C SER A 35 27.31 -8.03 17.43
N SER A 36 26.93 -9.08 18.18
CA SER A 36 25.94 -10.08 17.74
C SER A 36 24.53 -9.52 17.56
N LEU A 37 24.32 -8.23 17.84
CA LEU A 37 23.08 -7.49 17.65
C LEU A 37 23.11 -6.60 16.39
N ALA A 38 24.21 -6.65 15.62
CA ALA A 38 24.28 -5.98 14.32
C ALA A 38 23.17 -6.48 13.38
N GLY A 39 22.53 -5.55 12.67
CA GLY A 39 21.45 -5.85 11.72
C GLY A 39 20.05 -5.99 12.32
N LEU A 40 19.90 -5.85 13.65
CA LEU A 40 18.60 -5.79 14.31
C LEU A 40 18.19 -4.33 14.54
N ASP A 41 16.91 -4.03 14.32
CA ASP A 41 16.40 -2.71 14.65
C ASP A 41 16.28 -2.50 16.17
N ALA A 42 16.01 -1.27 16.59
CA ALA A 42 15.91 -0.91 18.00
C ALA A 42 14.81 -1.70 18.73
N PHE A 43 13.71 -2.03 18.06
CA PHE A 43 12.60 -2.79 18.63
C PHE A 43 12.96 -4.27 18.82
N GLU A 44 13.58 -4.90 17.82
CA GLU A 44 14.06 -6.27 17.86
C GLU A 44 15.13 -6.46 18.94
N ARG A 45 16.00 -5.46 19.12
CA ARG A 45 16.97 -5.44 20.22
C ARG A 45 16.27 -5.43 21.58
N GLN A 46 15.22 -4.62 21.77
CA GLN A 46 14.44 -4.65 23.00
C GLN A 46 13.67 -5.97 23.19
N LEU A 47 13.12 -6.57 22.14
CA LEU A 47 12.51 -7.90 22.23
C LEU A 47 13.51 -8.94 22.74
N LYS A 48 14.75 -8.93 22.23
CA LYS A 48 15.82 -9.81 22.72
C LYS A 48 16.22 -9.52 24.16
N ARG A 49 16.28 -8.24 24.57
CA ARG A 49 16.57 -7.83 25.96
C ARG A 49 15.58 -8.42 26.96
N PHE A 50 14.29 -8.49 26.60
CA PHE A 50 13.24 -9.09 27.43
C PHE A 50 12.99 -10.59 27.15
N ASP A 51 13.81 -11.24 26.33
CA ASP A 51 13.63 -12.64 25.89
C ASP A 51 12.20 -12.91 25.37
N ILE A 52 11.71 -12.05 24.49
CA ILE A 52 10.41 -12.19 23.83
C ILE A 52 10.61 -12.73 22.42
N LYS A 53 10.17 -13.96 22.19
CA LYS A 53 10.27 -14.66 20.90
C LYS A 53 8.94 -14.57 20.16
N ILE A 54 8.92 -13.76 19.11
CA ILE A 54 7.70 -13.48 18.31
C ILE A 54 7.42 -14.53 17.23
N CYS A 55 8.37 -15.40 16.91
CA CYS A 55 8.24 -16.43 15.87
C CYS A 55 9.13 -17.66 16.16
N GLY A 56 8.87 -18.77 15.46
CA GLY A 56 9.65 -20.02 15.57
C GLY A 56 9.02 -21.10 16.46
N SER A 57 9.76 -22.19 16.70
CA SER A 57 9.29 -23.31 17.54
C SER A 57 9.07 -22.88 18.99
N GLU A 58 9.99 -22.06 19.51
CA GLU A 58 10.01 -21.49 20.87
C GLU A 58 9.25 -20.16 20.97
N CYS A 59 8.23 -19.94 20.12
CA CYS A 59 7.44 -18.71 20.12
C CYS A 59 6.69 -18.53 21.45
N ASP A 60 6.85 -17.36 22.05
CA ASP A 60 6.19 -17.01 23.31
C ASP A 60 4.70 -16.72 23.10
N LYS A 61 3.98 -16.69 24.22
CA LYS A 61 2.59 -16.22 24.28
C LYS A 61 2.53 -14.71 24.46
N VAL A 62 1.38 -14.12 24.13
CA VAL A 62 1.15 -12.68 24.31
C VAL A 62 1.40 -12.22 25.76
N GLU A 63 1.08 -13.07 26.75
CA GLU A 63 1.33 -12.76 28.16
C GLU A 63 2.79 -12.39 28.48
N LYS A 64 3.77 -12.85 27.68
CA LYS A 64 5.20 -12.52 27.87
C LYS A 64 5.46 -11.02 27.81
N PHE A 65 4.72 -10.26 27.00
CA PHE A 65 4.82 -8.80 26.96
C PHE A 65 4.44 -8.14 28.28
N PHE A 66 3.57 -8.77 29.08
CA PHE A 66 2.98 -8.18 30.28
C PHE A 66 3.64 -8.67 31.58
N VAL A 67 4.78 -9.37 31.50
CA VAL A 67 5.55 -9.81 32.68
C VAL A 67 6.15 -8.59 33.41
N THR A 68 6.59 -7.57 32.67
CA THR A 68 7.10 -6.32 33.26
C THR A 68 6.39 -5.10 32.69
N THR A 69 6.43 -3.98 33.42
CA THR A 69 5.86 -2.72 32.94
C THR A 69 6.59 -2.16 31.74
N GLU A 70 7.90 -2.40 31.63
CA GLU A 70 8.74 -1.93 30.53
C GLU A 70 8.48 -2.73 29.25
N SER A 71 8.42 -4.06 29.33
CA SER A 71 8.11 -4.92 28.18
C SER A 71 6.71 -4.66 27.62
N ALA A 72 5.74 -4.27 28.47
CA ALA A 72 4.38 -4.00 28.05
C ALA A 72 4.27 -2.79 27.10
N VAL A 73 5.25 -1.89 27.13
CA VAL A 73 5.34 -0.73 26.21
C VAL A 73 5.61 -1.19 24.77
N LEU A 74 6.18 -2.38 24.56
CA LEU A 74 6.50 -2.90 23.21
C LEU A 74 5.29 -3.50 22.49
N PHE A 75 4.23 -3.87 23.22
CA PHE A 75 3.10 -4.60 22.65
C PHE A 75 2.30 -3.82 21.58
N PRO A 76 1.97 -2.52 21.76
CA PRO A 76 1.31 -1.76 20.71
C PRO A 76 2.16 -1.66 19.42
N GLU A 77 3.48 -1.54 19.54
CA GLU A 77 4.36 -1.51 18.38
C GLU A 77 4.39 -2.87 17.66
N PHE A 78 4.40 -3.98 18.39
CA PHE A 78 4.25 -5.33 17.81
C PHE A 78 2.98 -5.41 16.96
N VAL A 79 1.84 -4.95 17.48
CA VAL A 79 0.57 -4.95 16.77
C VAL A 79 0.62 -4.06 15.53
N LYS A 80 1.12 -2.82 15.67
CA LYS A 80 1.28 -1.88 14.55
C LYS A 80 2.12 -2.49 13.43
N ARG A 81 3.24 -3.13 13.75
CA ARG A 81 4.13 -3.78 12.80
C ARG A 81 3.47 -4.96 12.09
N ALA A 82 2.79 -5.84 12.82
CA ALA A 82 2.07 -6.97 12.22
C ALA A 82 0.98 -6.50 11.25
N ILE A 83 0.25 -5.44 11.59
CA ILE A 83 -0.77 -4.88 10.69
C ILE A 83 -0.12 -4.22 9.47
N THR A 84 0.93 -3.41 9.68
CA THR A 84 1.66 -2.74 8.60
C THR A 84 2.22 -3.75 7.59
N GLN A 85 2.82 -4.85 8.08
CA GLN A 85 3.28 -5.94 7.23
C GLN A 85 2.14 -6.54 6.39
N GLY A 86 0.95 -6.71 6.98
CA GLY A 86 -0.23 -7.15 6.24
C GLY A 86 -0.68 -6.15 5.18
N MET A 87 -0.53 -4.85 5.43
CA MET A 87 -0.86 -3.79 4.46
C MET A 87 0.11 -3.76 3.29
N GLU A 88 1.40 -4.01 3.54
CA GLU A 88 2.45 -4.06 2.53
C GLU A 88 2.33 -5.26 1.59
N GLU A 89 1.62 -6.32 1.98
CA GLU A 89 1.26 -7.42 1.07
C GLU A 89 0.23 -7.03 0.00
N SER A 90 -0.41 -5.87 0.13
CA SER A 90 -1.40 -5.40 -0.83
C SER A 90 -0.71 -4.82 -2.08
N ILE A 91 -1.40 -4.89 -3.21
CA ILE A 91 -0.90 -4.37 -4.49
C ILE A 91 -0.77 -2.85 -4.53
N LEU A 92 -1.17 -2.15 -3.47
CA LEU A 92 -1.16 -0.69 -3.40
C LEU A 92 0.22 -0.09 -3.71
N THR A 93 1.29 -0.74 -3.26
CA THR A 93 2.68 -0.32 -3.57
C THR A 93 3.07 -0.53 -5.03
N ASP A 94 2.34 -1.38 -5.76
CA ASP A 94 2.60 -1.68 -7.16
C ASP A 94 1.81 -0.81 -8.13
N ILE A 95 0.79 -0.09 -7.64
CA ILE A 95 -0.09 0.74 -8.48
C ILE A 95 0.10 2.25 -8.28
N VAL A 96 0.72 2.67 -7.17
CA VAL A 96 0.94 4.09 -6.84
C VAL A 96 2.26 4.59 -7.44
N ALA A 97 2.20 5.72 -8.16
CA ALA A 97 3.37 6.38 -8.74
C ALA A 97 4.13 7.21 -7.70
N VAL A 98 3.40 8.01 -6.92
CA VAL A 98 3.97 8.92 -5.93
C VAL A 98 3.11 8.98 -4.67
N LYS A 99 3.78 9.11 -3.53
CA LYS A 99 3.15 9.32 -2.21
C LYS A 99 3.40 10.74 -1.76
N THR A 100 2.34 11.46 -1.45
CA THR A 100 2.37 12.86 -0.98
C THR A 100 1.84 12.90 0.45
N ARG A 101 2.51 13.64 1.33
CA ARG A 101 2.02 13.91 2.68
C ARG A 101 1.37 15.29 2.72
N SER A 102 0.16 15.38 3.26
CA SER A 102 -0.62 16.62 3.39
C SER A 102 -1.19 16.75 4.80
N ASP A 103 -0.89 17.83 5.50
CA ASP A 103 -1.45 18.09 6.83
C ASP A 103 -2.93 18.53 6.81
N CYS A 104 -3.50 18.70 5.61
CA CYS A 104 -4.88 19.10 5.38
C CYS A 104 -5.78 17.92 5.00
N ASN A 105 -7.05 17.95 5.44
CA ASN A 105 -8.08 16.97 5.07
C ASN A 105 -8.54 17.08 3.60
N GLN A 106 -8.28 18.22 2.97
CA GLN A 106 -8.51 18.43 1.55
C GLN A 106 -7.17 18.70 0.88
N TYR A 107 -6.97 18.09 -0.29
CA TYR A 107 -5.78 18.28 -1.09
C TYR A 107 -6.15 18.73 -2.50
N ARG A 108 -5.38 19.69 -3.02
CA ARG A 108 -5.47 20.15 -4.40
C ARG A 108 -4.12 19.92 -5.06
N GLY A 109 -4.06 18.95 -5.96
CA GLY A 109 -2.89 18.77 -6.81
C GLY A 109 -2.97 19.67 -8.06
N TYR A 110 -2.11 19.40 -9.03
CA TYR A 110 -2.07 20.15 -10.29
C TYR A 110 -3.01 19.59 -11.36
N LEU A 111 -3.29 20.41 -12.37
CA LEU A 111 -3.88 20.06 -13.65
C LEU A 111 -2.90 20.53 -14.74
N ILE A 112 -2.61 19.65 -15.68
CA ILE A 112 -1.76 19.93 -16.84
C ILE A 112 -2.66 20.06 -18.07
N SER A 113 -2.49 21.13 -18.84
CA SER A 113 -3.18 21.35 -20.10
C SER A 113 -2.19 21.74 -21.19
N GLU A 114 -2.35 21.17 -22.37
CA GLU A 114 -1.45 21.38 -23.50
C GLU A 114 -2.21 22.09 -24.63
N SER A 115 -1.65 23.17 -25.17
CA SER A 115 -2.32 23.97 -26.20
C SER A 115 -2.23 23.34 -27.59
N ALA A 116 -1.22 22.49 -27.83
CA ALA A 116 -1.00 21.75 -29.07
C ALA A 116 -0.08 20.55 -28.81
N ALA A 117 -0.05 19.59 -29.75
CA ALA A 117 0.83 18.43 -29.65
C ALA A 117 2.31 18.84 -29.67
N TYR A 118 3.16 18.12 -28.92
CA TYR A 118 4.62 18.34 -28.89
C TYR A 118 5.33 18.22 -30.25
N THR A 119 4.70 17.58 -31.24
CA THR A 119 5.23 17.49 -32.61
C THR A 119 5.06 18.78 -33.42
N THR A 120 4.32 19.76 -32.89
CA THR A 120 4.08 21.06 -33.54
C THR A 120 5.37 21.85 -33.63
N LYS A 121 5.82 22.13 -34.87
CA LYS A 121 7.00 22.95 -35.14
C LYS A 121 6.57 24.39 -35.42
N THR A 122 7.35 25.36 -34.95
CA THR A 122 7.13 26.78 -35.24
C THR A 122 8.36 27.38 -35.89
N SER A 123 8.16 28.42 -36.70
CA SER A 123 9.22 29.22 -37.30
C SER A 123 9.62 30.38 -36.38
N GLU A 124 10.81 30.95 -36.61
CA GLU A 124 11.29 32.12 -35.89
C GLU A 124 10.25 33.26 -35.91
N GLY A 125 9.99 33.88 -34.75
CA GLY A 125 9.01 34.94 -34.57
C GLY A 125 7.59 34.48 -34.21
N ASN A 126 7.27 33.18 -34.27
CA ASN A 126 5.97 32.64 -33.85
C ASN A 126 5.99 32.13 -32.40
N SER A 127 4.85 32.22 -31.72
CA SER A 127 4.67 31.67 -30.36
C SER A 127 4.90 30.16 -30.33
N LEU A 128 5.60 29.68 -29.30
CA LEU A 128 5.79 28.25 -29.04
C LEU A 128 4.50 27.60 -28.53
N PRO A 129 4.27 26.30 -28.78
CA PRO A 129 3.26 25.51 -28.09
C PRO A 129 3.43 25.62 -26.56
N GLU A 130 2.32 25.80 -25.85
CA GLU A 130 2.32 26.02 -24.41
C GLU A 130 1.81 24.79 -23.66
N THR A 131 2.54 24.39 -22.63
CA THR A 131 2.06 23.48 -21.59
C THR A 131 1.84 24.29 -20.32
N THR A 132 0.60 24.36 -19.86
CA THR A 132 0.23 25.11 -18.67
C THR A 132 -0.01 24.15 -17.51
N ILE A 133 0.64 24.42 -16.37
CA ILE A 133 0.40 23.73 -15.10
C ILE A 133 -0.32 24.69 -14.16
N LYS A 134 -1.53 24.32 -13.74
CA LYS A 134 -2.36 25.10 -12.83
C LYS A 134 -2.78 24.27 -11.62
N GLU A 135 -3.17 24.93 -10.54
CA GLU A 135 -3.88 24.25 -9.45
C GLU A 135 -5.17 23.63 -9.99
N SER A 136 -5.48 22.41 -9.59
CA SER A 136 -6.72 21.76 -9.98
C SER A 136 -7.91 22.50 -9.35
N PRO A 137 -8.99 22.76 -10.12
CA PRO A 137 -10.19 23.39 -9.55
C PRO A 137 -10.91 22.48 -8.54
N ASN A 138 -10.63 21.17 -8.58
CA ASN A 138 -11.25 20.17 -7.71
C ASN A 138 -10.28 19.75 -6.60
N SER A 139 -10.75 19.78 -5.37
CA SER A 139 -10.07 19.17 -4.23
C SER A 139 -10.49 17.72 -4.06
N ILE A 140 -9.53 16.87 -3.69
CA ILE A 140 -9.83 15.54 -3.16
C ILE A 140 -9.98 15.62 -1.64
N SER A 141 -10.93 14.88 -1.08
CA SER A 141 -11.06 14.71 0.37
C SER A 141 -10.32 13.45 0.81
N LEU A 142 -9.52 13.56 1.87
CA LEU A 142 -8.91 12.39 2.48
C LEU A 142 -9.98 11.62 3.26
N LEU A 143 -10.12 10.33 2.95
CA LEU A 143 -11.06 9.42 3.59
C LEU A 143 -10.37 8.68 4.72
N LYS A 144 -11.08 8.50 5.84
CA LYS A 144 -10.60 7.73 6.99
C LYS A 144 -10.89 6.25 6.78
N TYR A 145 -9.84 5.47 6.56
CA TYR A 145 -9.90 4.01 6.59
C TYR A 145 -9.45 3.54 7.95
N GLY A 146 -10.24 2.69 8.60
CA GLY A 146 -9.84 2.15 9.88
C GLY A 146 -10.71 1.00 10.35
N ARG A 147 -10.22 0.31 11.38
CA ARG A 147 -10.89 -0.82 11.99
C ARG A 147 -10.70 -0.79 13.50
N LEU A 148 -11.79 -0.98 14.23
CA LEU A 148 -11.77 -1.32 15.64
C LEU A 148 -11.57 -2.84 15.78
N ILE A 149 -10.58 -3.23 16.57
CA ILE A 149 -10.25 -4.60 16.91
C ILE A 149 -10.49 -4.74 18.41
N THR A 150 -11.54 -5.46 18.78
CA THR A 150 -11.82 -5.80 20.19
C THR A 150 -11.51 -7.26 20.42
N ALA A 151 -10.74 -7.55 21.46
CA ALA A 151 -10.45 -8.92 21.84
C ALA A 151 -10.51 -9.09 23.36
N SER A 152 -10.98 -10.24 23.82
CA SER A 152 -10.93 -10.58 25.24
C SER A 152 -9.49 -10.75 25.68
N TYR A 153 -9.14 -10.12 26.80
CA TYR A 153 -7.82 -10.24 27.40
C TYR A 153 -7.45 -11.71 27.65
N GLU A 154 -8.41 -12.50 28.14
CA GLU A 154 -8.22 -13.93 28.37
C GLU A 154 -8.00 -14.70 27.07
N ALA A 155 -8.70 -14.32 26.01
CA ALA A 155 -8.61 -14.96 24.70
C ALA A 155 -7.27 -14.69 24.03
N VAL A 156 -6.68 -13.50 24.21
CA VAL A 156 -5.43 -13.09 23.55
C VAL A 156 -4.20 -13.49 24.36
N ARG A 157 -4.20 -13.33 25.69
CA ARG A 157 -2.99 -13.50 26.51
C ARG A 157 -2.34 -14.88 26.37
N LEU A 158 -3.17 -15.92 26.19
CA LEU A 158 -2.71 -17.32 26.09
C LEU A 158 -2.36 -17.75 24.66
N GLN A 159 -2.60 -16.91 23.65
CA GLN A 159 -2.25 -17.22 22.26
C GLN A 159 -0.75 -17.06 22.04
N ARG A 160 -0.21 -17.93 21.18
CA ARG A 160 1.13 -17.73 20.63
C ARG A 160 1.20 -16.44 19.82
N LEU A 161 2.32 -15.75 19.91
CA LEU A 161 2.54 -14.47 19.23
C LEU A 161 2.50 -14.59 17.71
N ASP A 162 2.95 -15.71 17.14
CA ASP A 162 2.93 -15.95 15.70
C ASP A 162 1.51 -16.08 15.13
N VAL A 163 0.64 -16.85 15.79
CA VAL A 163 -0.78 -16.98 15.42
C VAL A 163 -1.49 -15.63 15.52
N PHE A 164 -1.20 -14.87 16.58
CA PHE A 164 -1.78 -13.56 16.77
C PHE A 164 -1.27 -12.56 15.70
N ALA A 165 0.04 -12.59 15.38
CA ALA A 165 0.63 -11.79 14.31
C ALA A 165 -0.01 -12.09 12.95
N VAL A 166 -0.23 -13.36 12.59
CA VAL A 166 -0.91 -13.75 11.34
C VAL A 166 -2.34 -13.21 11.30
N THR A 167 -3.04 -13.23 12.42
CA THR A 167 -4.41 -12.67 12.52
C THR A 167 -4.40 -11.16 12.27
N LEU A 168 -3.45 -10.44 12.88
CA LEU A 168 -3.27 -9.00 12.68
C LEU A 168 -2.84 -8.66 11.25
N ARG A 169 -1.93 -9.44 10.65
CA ARG A 169 -1.55 -9.32 9.23
C ARG A 169 -2.76 -9.47 8.31
N SER A 170 -3.62 -10.45 8.57
CA SER A 170 -4.86 -10.65 7.81
C SER A 170 -5.80 -9.44 7.90
N ILE A 171 -5.88 -8.81 9.07
CA ILE A 171 -6.66 -7.57 9.25
C ILE A 171 -6.03 -6.42 8.46
N GLY A 172 -4.70 -6.24 8.53
CA GLY A 172 -3.97 -5.25 7.75
C GLY A 172 -4.18 -5.42 6.25
N LYS A 173 -4.08 -6.64 5.75
CA LYS A 173 -4.34 -6.97 4.35
C LYS A 173 -5.73 -6.55 3.89
N LYS A 174 -6.77 -6.91 4.65
CA LYS A 174 -8.15 -6.52 4.34
C LYS A 174 -8.37 -5.01 4.37
N LEU A 175 -7.69 -4.30 5.28
CA LEU A 175 -7.72 -2.84 5.33
C LEU A 175 -7.07 -2.23 4.07
N ALA A 176 -5.90 -2.72 3.67
CA ALA A 176 -5.21 -2.29 2.47
C ALA A 176 -5.96 -2.66 1.18
N ASP A 177 -6.67 -3.78 1.16
CA ASP A 177 -7.55 -4.18 0.07
C ASP A 177 -8.70 -3.17 -0.12
N ALA A 178 -9.34 -2.72 0.97
CA ALA A 178 -10.38 -1.70 0.91
C ALA A 178 -9.86 -0.34 0.39
N ILE A 179 -8.63 0.01 0.78
CA ILE A 179 -7.92 1.19 0.28
C ILE A 179 -7.64 1.03 -1.22
N THR A 180 -7.18 -0.14 -1.63
CA THR A 180 -6.89 -0.48 -3.03
C THR A 180 -8.15 -0.38 -3.90
N SER A 181 -9.33 -0.75 -3.42
CA SER A 181 -10.59 -0.55 -4.17
C SER A 181 -10.82 0.92 -4.53
N SER A 182 -10.44 1.83 -3.62
CA SER A 182 -10.59 3.27 -3.84
C SER A 182 -9.54 3.81 -4.83
N ALA A 183 -8.32 3.29 -4.78
CA ALA A 183 -7.28 3.56 -5.77
C ALA A 183 -7.70 3.11 -7.17
N VAL A 184 -8.14 1.86 -7.30
CA VAL A 184 -8.64 1.25 -8.55
C VAL A 184 -9.79 2.06 -9.12
N SER A 185 -10.77 2.45 -8.29
CA SER A 185 -11.88 3.29 -8.73
C SER A 185 -11.40 4.64 -9.25
N THR A 186 -10.40 5.25 -8.62
CA THR A 186 -9.85 6.55 -9.03
C THR A 186 -9.14 6.43 -10.38
N ILE A 187 -8.35 5.37 -10.60
CA ILE A 187 -7.73 5.10 -11.91
C ILE A 187 -8.82 4.91 -12.96
N LYS A 188 -9.84 4.08 -12.69
CA LYS A 188 -10.94 3.82 -13.62
C LYS A 188 -11.67 5.11 -14.02
N THR A 189 -12.03 5.97 -13.06
CA THR A 189 -12.75 7.22 -13.35
C THR A 189 -11.91 8.23 -14.12
N GLY A 190 -10.58 8.23 -13.94
CA GLY A 190 -9.67 9.12 -14.66
C GLY A 190 -9.23 8.61 -16.04
N ALA A 191 -9.49 7.33 -16.35
CA ALA A 191 -9.04 6.66 -17.56
C ALA A 191 -10.03 6.79 -18.71
N THR A 192 -9.53 6.75 -19.94
CA THR A 192 -10.38 6.63 -21.14
C THR A 192 -10.81 5.18 -21.35
N GLU A 193 -12.07 4.97 -21.66
CA GLU A 193 -12.64 3.66 -21.92
C GLU A 193 -12.47 3.21 -23.37
N VAL A 194 -12.18 1.92 -23.54
CA VAL A 194 -12.03 1.22 -24.82
C VAL A 194 -12.92 -0.01 -24.73
N ASP A 195 -13.79 -0.24 -25.71
CA ASP A 195 -14.62 -1.43 -25.71
C ASP A 195 -13.94 -2.61 -26.41
N ILE A 196 -14.22 -3.83 -25.94
CA ILE A 196 -13.85 -5.05 -26.68
C ILE A 196 -14.52 -5.10 -28.05
N ALA A 197 -13.87 -5.71 -29.04
CA ALA A 197 -14.47 -5.84 -30.37
C ALA A 197 -15.65 -6.83 -30.38
N GLY A 198 -15.50 -7.96 -29.67
CA GLY A 198 -16.46 -9.07 -29.64
C GLY A 198 -17.30 -9.15 -28.37
N SER A 199 -17.85 -10.34 -28.09
CA SER A 199 -18.64 -10.64 -26.88
C SER A 199 -17.83 -11.29 -25.75
N ALA A 200 -16.57 -11.63 -26.01
CA ALA A 200 -15.66 -12.22 -25.04
C ALA A 200 -14.26 -11.63 -25.21
N LEU A 201 -13.51 -11.57 -24.11
CA LEU A 201 -12.14 -11.07 -24.09
C LEU A 201 -11.24 -11.92 -25.00
N ALA A 202 -10.70 -11.30 -26.05
CA ALA A 202 -9.70 -11.91 -26.93
C ALA A 202 -8.32 -11.27 -26.74
N TYR A 203 -7.27 -11.99 -27.15
CA TYR A 203 -5.90 -11.46 -27.12
C TYR A 203 -5.75 -10.17 -27.94
N SER A 204 -6.49 -10.06 -29.06
CA SER A 204 -6.53 -8.85 -29.89
C SER A 204 -7.05 -7.63 -29.14
N ASP A 205 -7.95 -7.80 -28.15
CA ASP A 205 -8.46 -6.68 -27.36
C ASP A 205 -7.39 -6.14 -26.40
N LEU A 206 -6.53 -7.03 -25.86
CA LEU A 206 -5.39 -6.62 -25.05
C LEU A 206 -4.34 -5.87 -25.88
N LEU A 207 -4.10 -6.30 -27.12
CA LEU A 207 -3.23 -5.60 -28.05
C LEU A 207 -3.82 -4.26 -28.50
N ASN A 208 -5.14 -4.19 -28.67
CA ASN A 208 -5.84 -2.94 -28.95
C ASN A 208 -5.74 -1.97 -27.77
N LEU A 209 -5.90 -2.47 -26.54
CA LEU A 209 -5.66 -1.66 -25.34
C LEU A 209 -4.21 -1.16 -25.30
N TYR A 210 -3.23 -2.03 -25.56
CA TYR A 210 -1.81 -1.67 -25.62
C TYR A 210 -1.53 -0.59 -26.67
N SER A 211 -2.14 -0.68 -27.86
CA SER A 211 -1.91 0.29 -28.95
C SER A 211 -2.49 1.68 -28.69
N GLN A 212 -3.43 1.82 -27.74
CA GLN A 212 -3.95 3.14 -27.34
C GLN A 212 -2.92 3.97 -26.55
N PHE A 213 -1.87 3.35 -26.03
CA PHE A 213 -0.81 4.04 -25.31
C PHE A 213 0.26 4.54 -26.28
N THR A 214 0.23 5.84 -26.58
CA THR A 214 1.13 6.47 -27.55
C THR A 214 2.36 7.11 -26.88
N SER A 215 2.13 8.01 -25.92
CA SER A 215 3.19 8.73 -25.19
C SER A 215 3.65 8.02 -23.92
N TYR A 216 2.81 7.14 -23.38
CA TYR A 216 3.07 6.36 -22.16
C TYR A 216 3.19 4.88 -22.49
N ASN A 217 3.72 4.08 -21.56
CA ASN A 217 3.79 2.63 -21.75
C ASN A 217 2.80 1.93 -20.82
N MET A 218 2.00 1.01 -21.36
CA MET A 218 1.17 0.13 -20.54
C MET A 218 2.05 -0.90 -19.83
N ASN A 219 2.75 -0.50 -18.78
CA ASN A 219 3.64 -1.39 -18.03
C ASN A 219 2.89 -2.28 -17.03
N THR A 220 1.65 -1.92 -16.66
CA THR A 220 0.87 -2.66 -15.66
C THR A 220 -0.57 -2.83 -16.13
N ILE A 221 -1.11 -4.04 -15.96
CA ILE A 221 -2.53 -4.35 -16.08
C ILE A 221 -3.04 -4.86 -14.74
N ILE A 222 -4.19 -4.36 -14.30
CA ILE A 222 -4.94 -4.98 -13.20
C ILE A 222 -6.19 -5.64 -13.77
N ALA A 223 -6.37 -6.92 -13.44
CA ALA A 223 -7.53 -7.70 -13.83
C ALA A 223 -8.13 -8.43 -12.61
N SER A 224 -9.43 -8.71 -12.69
CA SER A 224 -10.09 -9.58 -11.72
C SER A 224 -9.51 -11.00 -11.77
N PRO A 225 -9.66 -11.83 -10.72
CA PRO A 225 -9.17 -13.21 -10.75
C PRO A 225 -9.71 -14.03 -11.92
N LYS A 226 -10.97 -13.79 -12.30
CA LYS A 226 -11.61 -14.43 -13.46
C LYS A 226 -10.92 -14.01 -14.76
N ASN A 227 -10.77 -12.71 -14.98
CA ASN A 227 -10.16 -12.19 -16.20
C ASN A 227 -8.67 -12.54 -16.29
N ALA A 228 -7.93 -12.51 -15.18
CA ALA A 228 -6.55 -12.95 -15.12
C ALA A 228 -6.41 -14.43 -15.53
N ALA A 229 -7.28 -15.32 -15.02
CA ALA A 229 -7.28 -16.72 -15.44
C ALA A 229 -7.58 -16.91 -16.93
N LEU A 230 -8.52 -16.12 -17.47
CA LEU A 230 -8.81 -16.09 -18.92
C LEU A 230 -7.59 -15.67 -19.73
N ILE A 231 -6.90 -14.58 -19.34
CA ILE A 231 -5.69 -14.10 -20.02
C ILE A 231 -4.61 -15.19 -20.02
N LEU A 232 -4.39 -15.86 -18.89
CA LEU A 232 -3.40 -16.94 -18.77
C LEU A 232 -3.77 -18.20 -19.54
N SER A 233 -5.04 -18.38 -19.88
CA SER A 233 -5.50 -19.51 -20.71
C SER A 233 -5.32 -19.27 -22.21
N MET A 234 -4.99 -18.05 -22.64
CA MET A 234 -4.76 -17.74 -24.05
C MET A 234 -3.46 -18.38 -24.55
N THR A 235 -3.51 -19.05 -25.70
CA THR A 235 -2.36 -19.75 -26.29
C THR A 235 -1.14 -18.84 -26.44
N GLN A 236 -1.37 -17.59 -26.90
CA GLN A 236 -0.31 -16.59 -27.09
C GLN A 236 0.42 -16.22 -25.78
N VAL A 237 -0.27 -16.32 -24.64
CA VAL A 237 0.29 -16.01 -23.32
C VAL A 237 0.99 -17.25 -22.75
N GLN A 238 0.39 -18.43 -22.88
CA GLN A 238 0.94 -19.70 -22.39
C GLN A 238 2.34 -19.99 -22.94
N ASP A 239 2.57 -19.70 -24.22
CA ASP A 239 3.85 -19.96 -24.89
C ASP A 239 4.95 -18.94 -24.52
N SER A 240 4.64 -17.90 -23.73
CA SER A 240 5.56 -16.78 -23.47
C SER A 240 5.44 -16.22 -22.05
N ILE A 241 5.13 -17.08 -21.07
CA ILE A 241 5.06 -16.67 -19.66
C ILE A 241 6.46 -16.35 -19.14
N SER A 242 6.64 -15.10 -18.70
CA SER A 242 7.76 -14.68 -17.87
C SER A 242 7.24 -14.21 -16.51
N THR A 243 8.08 -14.20 -15.48
CA THR A 243 7.71 -13.77 -14.12
C THR A 243 8.72 -12.76 -13.59
N ASP A 244 8.24 -11.76 -12.84
CA ASP A 244 9.10 -10.84 -12.12
C ASP A 244 9.66 -11.47 -10.82
N GLU A 245 10.53 -10.74 -10.12
CA GLU A 245 11.11 -11.15 -8.83
C GLU A 245 10.06 -11.38 -7.72
N LYS A 246 8.88 -10.78 -7.87
CA LYS A 246 7.74 -10.91 -6.95
C LYS A 246 6.80 -12.06 -7.34
N GLY A 247 7.06 -12.75 -8.45
CA GLY A 247 6.21 -13.82 -9.00
C GLY A 247 4.98 -13.33 -9.77
N ASN A 248 4.88 -12.04 -10.10
CA ASN A 248 3.87 -11.52 -11.00
C ASN A 248 4.18 -11.94 -12.44
N ILE A 249 3.12 -12.13 -13.23
CA ILE A 249 3.24 -12.63 -14.60
C ILE A 249 3.47 -11.44 -15.54
N ILE A 250 4.46 -11.58 -16.42
CA ILE A 250 4.78 -10.62 -17.46
C ILE A 250 4.19 -11.15 -18.77
N LEU A 251 3.32 -10.35 -19.39
CA LEU A 251 2.71 -10.65 -20.67
C LEU A 251 3.73 -10.52 -21.81
N PRO A 252 3.50 -11.11 -23.00
CA PRO A 252 4.48 -11.16 -24.08
C PRO A 252 4.98 -9.80 -24.59
N PHE A 253 4.22 -8.73 -24.35
CA PHE A 253 4.56 -7.35 -24.72
C PHE A 253 5.15 -6.53 -23.54
N GLY A 254 5.59 -7.19 -22.47
CA GLY A 254 6.33 -6.57 -21.36
C GLY A 254 5.49 -5.96 -20.24
N THR A 255 4.17 -6.16 -20.26
CA THR A 255 3.24 -5.64 -19.25
C THR A 255 3.08 -6.63 -18.08
N VAL A 256 3.17 -6.13 -16.85
CA VAL A 256 2.94 -6.92 -15.64
C VAL A 256 1.44 -7.08 -15.39
N LEU A 257 0.98 -8.32 -15.28
CA LEU A 257 -0.40 -8.67 -14.91
C LEU A 257 -0.53 -8.80 -13.39
N ILE A 258 -1.24 -7.86 -12.78
CA ILE A 258 -1.58 -7.85 -11.37
C ILE A 258 -3.00 -8.40 -11.18
N LYS A 259 -3.12 -9.50 -10.44
CA LYS A 259 -4.42 -10.08 -10.05
C LYS A 259 -4.97 -9.35 -8.83
N SER A 260 -6.13 -8.72 -8.96
CA SER A 260 -6.80 -8.04 -7.86
C SER A 260 -8.28 -8.38 -7.76
N ALA A 261 -8.74 -8.76 -6.57
CA ALA A 261 -10.18 -8.91 -6.30
C ALA A 261 -10.93 -7.58 -6.22
N GLN A 262 -10.21 -6.45 -6.26
CA GLN A 262 -10.79 -5.10 -6.15
C GLN A 262 -11.21 -4.51 -7.50
N VAL A 263 -10.92 -5.20 -8.60
CA VAL A 263 -11.42 -4.87 -9.94
C VAL A 263 -12.62 -5.76 -10.24
N ASN A 264 -13.65 -5.19 -10.86
CA ASN A 264 -14.84 -5.94 -11.27
C ASN A 264 -14.52 -6.88 -12.45
N ASP A 265 -15.40 -7.85 -12.70
CA ASP A 265 -15.21 -8.81 -13.80
C ASP A 265 -15.48 -8.22 -15.19
N TYR A 266 -16.02 -7.00 -15.28
CA TYR A 266 -16.42 -6.34 -16.52
C TYR A 266 -15.40 -5.32 -17.01
N THR A 267 -14.29 -5.12 -16.30
CA THR A 267 -13.30 -4.09 -16.62
C THR A 267 -11.90 -4.65 -16.42
N ILE A 268 -11.02 -4.33 -17.36
CA ILE A 268 -9.57 -4.52 -17.22
C ILE A 268 -8.93 -3.12 -17.28
N ILE A 269 -7.97 -2.86 -16.41
CA ILE A 269 -7.33 -1.54 -16.33
C ILE A 269 -5.89 -1.67 -16.77
N GLY A 270 -5.51 -0.99 -17.86
CA GLY A 270 -4.13 -0.81 -18.27
C GLY A 270 -3.64 0.58 -17.88
N PHE A 271 -2.43 0.71 -17.35
CA PHE A 271 -1.87 2.01 -17.01
C PHE A 271 -0.35 1.98 -16.93
N ASP A 272 0.24 3.17 -16.95
CA ASP A 272 1.64 3.38 -16.60
C ASP A 272 1.78 3.68 -15.10
N ARG A 273 2.34 2.72 -14.35
CA ARG A 273 2.53 2.84 -12.89
C ARG A 273 3.35 4.06 -12.46
N ASN A 274 4.14 4.66 -13.35
CA ASN A 274 4.99 5.79 -13.01
C ASN A 274 4.29 7.15 -13.13
N TYR A 275 3.13 7.19 -13.79
CA TYR A 275 2.45 8.46 -14.10
C TYR A 275 0.95 8.47 -13.78
N ALA A 276 0.33 7.32 -13.50
CA ALA A 276 -1.13 7.24 -13.40
C ALA A 276 -1.72 7.77 -12.08
N LEU A 277 -1.10 7.46 -10.93
CA LEU A 277 -1.77 7.59 -9.62
C LEU A 277 -0.89 8.23 -8.53
N GLU A 278 -1.41 9.28 -7.92
CA GLU A 278 -0.89 9.88 -6.69
C GLU A 278 -1.70 9.38 -5.48
N MET A 279 -0.99 8.96 -4.43
CA MET A 279 -1.56 8.66 -3.12
C MET A 279 -1.23 9.79 -2.16
N VAL A 280 -2.25 10.41 -1.58
CA VAL A 280 -2.09 11.49 -0.61
C VAL A 280 -2.45 10.97 0.77
N THR A 281 -1.60 11.16 1.76
CA THR A 281 -1.83 10.74 3.15
C THR A 281 -1.68 11.91 4.11
N SER A 282 -2.45 11.93 5.21
CA SER A 282 -2.24 12.93 6.26
C SER A 282 -1.28 12.48 7.34
N SER A 283 -1.26 11.17 7.59
CA SER A 283 -0.46 10.56 8.64
C SER A 283 -0.04 9.16 8.20
N GLU A 284 0.92 8.61 8.92
CA GLU A 284 1.14 7.18 8.93
C GLU A 284 -0.06 6.43 9.55
N LEU A 285 0.06 5.10 9.63
CA LEU A 285 -0.86 4.26 10.39
C LEU A 285 -0.92 4.73 11.84
N ILE A 286 -2.08 5.26 12.23
CA ILE A 286 -2.39 5.64 13.61
C ILE A 286 -2.95 4.40 14.29
N MET A 287 -2.34 4.04 15.41
CA MET A 287 -2.84 3.01 16.29
C MET A 287 -3.14 3.64 17.64
N GLU A 288 -4.37 3.48 18.11
CA GLU A 288 -4.75 3.90 19.46
C GLU A 288 -5.16 2.65 20.23
N THR A 289 -4.83 2.64 21.51
CA THR A 289 -5.04 1.49 22.39
C THR A 289 -5.82 1.96 23.59
N ASP A 290 -6.87 1.24 23.93
CA ASP A 290 -7.65 1.47 25.13
C ASP A 290 -7.88 0.15 25.87
N LYS A 291 -7.89 0.22 27.20
CA LYS A 291 -8.22 -0.91 28.06
C LYS A 291 -9.61 -0.69 28.62
N LEU A 292 -10.56 -1.49 28.16
CA LEU A 292 -11.90 -1.51 28.70
C LEU A 292 -11.92 -2.38 29.95
N ILE A 293 -11.60 -1.75 31.08
CA ILE A 293 -11.46 -2.42 32.39
C ILE A 293 -12.76 -3.10 32.81
N ASP A 294 -13.92 -2.50 32.51
CA ASP A 294 -15.25 -3.01 32.86
C ASP A 294 -15.57 -4.36 32.18
N ARG A 295 -15.02 -4.59 30.98
CA ARG A 295 -15.30 -5.77 30.14
C ARG A 295 -14.12 -6.73 29.99
N GLN A 296 -12.98 -6.42 30.60
CA GLN A 296 -11.71 -7.14 30.40
C GLN A 296 -11.35 -7.30 28.92
N LEU A 297 -11.64 -6.26 28.13
CA LEU A 297 -11.32 -6.21 26.70
C LEU A 297 -10.17 -5.26 26.45
N ASP A 298 -9.24 -5.68 25.59
CA ASP A 298 -8.33 -4.74 24.95
C ASP A 298 -8.97 -4.29 23.62
N ALA A 299 -9.01 -2.98 23.41
CA ALA A 299 -9.52 -2.37 22.20
C ALA A 299 -8.37 -1.65 21.48
N PHE A 300 -8.17 -2.00 20.23
CA PHE A 300 -7.21 -1.34 19.34
C PHE A 300 -7.98 -0.70 18.20
N THR A 301 -7.80 0.59 18.00
CA THR A 301 -8.21 1.25 16.76
C THR A 301 -6.99 1.38 15.87
N VAL A 302 -7.18 1.07 14.60
CA VAL A 302 -6.16 1.29 13.59
C VAL A 302 -6.79 2.10 12.49
N SER A 303 -6.16 3.22 12.13
CA SER A 303 -6.70 4.09 11.09
C SER A 303 -5.63 4.85 10.32
N MET A 304 -5.99 5.28 9.13
CA MET A 304 -5.22 6.19 8.29
C MET A 304 -6.17 7.04 7.45
N ASN A 305 -5.79 8.30 7.22
CA ASN A 305 -6.50 9.13 6.26
C ASN A 305 -5.69 9.21 4.98
N LEU A 306 -6.35 8.92 3.86
CA LEU A 306 -5.75 8.96 2.55
C LEU A 306 -6.75 9.31 1.47
N GLY A 307 -6.23 9.80 0.35
CA GLY A 307 -6.97 10.05 -0.87
C GLY A 307 -6.13 9.66 -2.07
N PHE A 308 -6.80 9.52 -3.21
CA PHE A 308 -6.15 9.20 -4.48
C PHE A 308 -6.49 10.26 -5.50
N LYS A 309 -5.54 10.51 -6.40
CA LYS A 309 -5.73 11.39 -7.54
C LYS A 309 -5.05 10.81 -8.78
N SER A 310 -5.76 10.83 -9.91
CA SER A 310 -5.13 10.57 -11.20
C SER A 310 -4.28 11.79 -11.59
N ILE A 311 -2.99 11.56 -11.86
CA ILE A 311 -2.05 12.62 -12.20
C ILE A 311 -2.20 12.98 -13.68
N ILE A 312 -2.03 11.98 -14.53
CA ILE A 312 -2.17 12.09 -15.98
C ILE A 312 -3.27 11.14 -16.45
N SER A 313 -4.36 11.69 -16.98
CA SER A 313 -5.50 10.90 -17.46
C SER A 313 -5.12 9.97 -18.62
N ASP A 314 -4.22 10.41 -19.49
CA ASP A 314 -3.77 9.61 -20.64
C ASP A 314 -2.83 8.46 -20.28
N ALA A 315 -2.30 8.43 -19.06
CA ALA A 315 -1.46 7.34 -18.58
C ALA A 315 -2.28 6.11 -18.12
N ALA A 316 -3.62 6.17 -18.15
CA ALA A 316 -4.49 5.05 -17.82
C ALA A 316 -5.62 4.89 -18.86
N LYS A 317 -5.93 3.65 -19.21
CA LYS A 317 -7.01 3.28 -20.12
C LYS A 317 -7.73 2.04 -19.56
N THR A 318 -9.03 1.96 -19.75
CA THR A 318 -9.85 0.82 -19.28
C THR A 318 -10.45 0.08 -20.45
N LEU A 319 -10.33 -1.24 -20.44
CA LEU A 319 -11.02 -2.11 -21.37
C LEU A 319 -12.35 -2.56 -20.77
N ASN A 320 -13.45 -2.19 -21.41
CA ASN A 320 -14.80 -2.58 -21.02
C ASN A 320 -15.19 -3.91 -21.68
N LEU A 321 -15.70 -4.84 -20.88
CA LEU A 321 -16.13 -6.18 -21.29
C LEU A 321 -17.66 -6.32 -21.33
N ASP A 322 -18.41 -5.31 -20.87
CA ASP A 322 -19.87 -5.29 -20.86
C ASP A 322 -20.37 -4.63 -22.17
N LYS A 323 -20.78 -5.47 -23.12
CA LYS A 323 -21.36 -5.08 -24.41
C LYS A 323 -22.73 -5.71 -24.62
#